data_AF-A0A9R1VHQ5-F1
#
_entry.id   AF-A0A9R1VHQ5-F1
#
_cell.length_a   1.000
_cell.length_b   1.000
_cell.length_c   1.000
_cell.angle_alpha   90.00
_cell.angle_beta   90.00
_cell.angle_gamma   90.00
#
_symmetry.space_group_name_H-M   'P 1'
#
loop_
_entity.id
_entity.type
_entity.pdbx_description
1 polymer ?
#
loop_
_entity_poly.entity_id
_entity_poly.type
_entity_poly.pdbx_seq_one_letter_code
_entity_poly.pdbx_strand_id
1 'polypeptide(L)'
;MLSRKKNVRVYDLVMKKFIKKLEAGVREISSISIHPGDGKLCWFDMDLSSKPYKVLRSHNKYITNVAFHRNYPLFTACSDDSTAYVFHGMVYSDLNQNPLIVPLEILHGHRDTNGRGFF
;
A
#
# COMPACT_ATOMS: atom_id res chain seq x y z
N MET A 1 -22.81 9.83 -17.63
CA MET A 1 -22.11 10.37 -16.44
C MET A 1 -21.37 9.22 -15.77
N LEU A 2 -20.03 9.25 -15.66
CA LEU A 2 -19.22 8.52 -14.66
C LEU A 2 -17.76 8.97 -14.79
N SER A 3 -17.41 9.96 -13.97
CA SER A 3 -16.07 10.52 -13.83
C SER A 3 -15.19 9.54 -13.03
N ARG A 4 -14.09 9.02 -13.58
CA ARG A 4 -13.05 8.32 -12.78
C ARG A 4 -11.85 9.25 -12.63
N LYS A 5 -11.44 9.54 -11.39
CA LYS A 5 -10.31 10.44 -11.09
C LYS A 5 -9.00 9.67 -11.31
N LYS A 6 -8.25 10.03 -12.36
CA LYS A 6 -7.04 9.35 -12.87
C LYS A 6 -5.72 9.88 -12.31
N ASN A 7 -5.81 10.91 -11.46
CA ASN A 7 -4.72 11.82 -11.14
C ASN A 7 -4.78 12.11 -9.62
N VAL A 8 -3.65 12.02 -8.91
CA VAL A 8 -3.50 12.45 -7.52
C VAL A 8 -3.27 13.96 -7.50
N ARG A 9 -3.74 14.71 -6.50
CA ARG A 9 -3.55 16.18 -6.44
C ARG A 9 -3.02 16.60 -5.08
N VAL A 10 -2.09 17.55 -5.08
CA VAL A 10 -1.40 18.10 -3.92
C VAL A 10 -1.76 19.58 -3.78
N TYR A 11 -2.08 20.00 -2.57
CA TYR A 11 -2.60 21.35 -2.26
C TYR A 11 -1.86 21.97 -1.07
N ASP A 12 -1.73 23.29 -1.07
CA ASP A 12 -1.27 24.12 0.04
C ASP A 12 -2.52 24.62 0.73
N LEU A 13 -2.74 24.15 1.94
CA LEU A 13 -3.98 24.43 2.64
C LEU A 13 -3.95 25.78 3.36
N VAL A 14 -2.76 26.27 3.73
CA VAL A 14 -2.61 27.57 4.43
C VAL A 14 -2.87 28.71 3.45
N MET A 15 -2.32 28.62 2.24
CA MET A 15 -2.53 29.60 1.18
C MET A 15 -3.81 29.34 0.35
N LYS A 16 -4.58 28.28 0.67
CA LYS A 16 -5.77 27.81 -0.06
C LYS A 16 -5.54 27.68 -1.58
N LYS A 17 -4.37 27.15 -1.92
CA LYS A 17 -3.85 27.11 -3.27
C LYS A 17 -3.67 25.66 -3.71
N PHE A 18 -4.14 25.35 -4.89
CA PHE A 18 -3.69 24.16 -5.59
C PHE A 18 -2.19 24.24 -5.86
N ILE A 19 -1.42 23.24 -5.41
CA ILE A 19 0.03 23.20 -5.65
C ILE A 19 0.29 22.50 -6.97
N LYS A 20 -0.16 21.24 -7.11
CA LYS A 20 0.09 20.43 -8.30
C LYS A 20 -0.86 19.24 -8.44
N LYS A 21 -0.93 18.69 -9.64
CA LYS A 21 -1.71 17.50 -9.99
C LYS A 21 -0.71 16.49 -10.55
N LEU A 22 -0.70 15.31 -9.97
CA LEU A 22 0.07 14.14 -10.35
C LEU A 22 -0.84 13.27 -11.22
N GLU A 23 -0.46 13.03 -12.47
CA GLU A 23 -1.27 12.21 -13.37
C GLU A 23 -0.63 10.83 -13.50
N ALA A 24 -1.40 9.76 -13.31
CA ALA A 24 -0.84 8.42 -13.32
C ALA A 24 -1.03 7.69 -14.66
N GLY A 25 -1.72 8.30 -15.63
CA GLY A 25 -1.86 7.75 -17.00
C GLY A 25 -2.62 6.42 -17.12
N VAL A 26 -3.14 5.88 -16.01
CA VAL A 26 -3.85 4.62 -15.92
C VAL A 26 -5.37 4.84 -15.96
N ARG A 27 -6.14 3.78 -16.29
CA ARG A 27 -7.61 3.83 -16.16
C ARG A 27 -8.00 4.19 -14.73
N GLU A 28 -7.25 3.66 -13.77
CA GLU A 28 -7.39 3.89 -12.33
C GLU A 28 -6.09 3.53 -11.59
N ILE A 29 -5.79 4.22 -10.47
CA ILE A 29 -4.56 4.03 -9.67
C ILE A 29 -4.87 3.04 -8.54
N SER A 30 -4.06 1.97 -8.39
CA SER A 30 -4.33 0.87 -7.45
C SER A 30 -3.66 0.99 -6.07
N SER A 31 -2.63 1.82 -5.90
CA SER A 31 -2.11 2.21 -4.59
C SER A 31 -1.26 3.49 -4.64
N ILE A 32 -1.11 4.16 -3.50
CA ILE A 32 -0.14 5.25 -3.28
C ILE A 32 0.22 5.33 -1.79
N SER A 33 1.47 5.67 -1.44
CA SER A 33 1.95 5.87 -0.07
C SER A 33 2.71 7.20 0.05
N ILE A 34 2.47 7.94 1.14
CA ILE A 34 3.22 9.13 1.60
C ILE A 34 3.15 9.10 3.14
N HIS A 35 4.26 9.25 3.88
CA HIS A 35 4.30 8.89 5.31
C HIS A 35 4.96 9.98 6.19
N PRO A 36 4.37 10.32 7.37
CA PRO A 36 4.69 9.58 8.60
C PRO A 36 3.50 9.20 9.52
N GLY A 37 3.13 7.91 9.64
CA GLY A 37 2.31 7.33 10.73
C GLY A 37 1.56 5.98 10.47
N ASP A 38 1.49 5.14 11.52
CA ASP A 38 0.83 3.82 11.82
C ASP A 38 0.93 2.69 10.77
N GLY A 39 1.86 1.74 10.96
CA GLY A 39 2.27 0.66 10.04
C GLY A 39 1.23 -0.40 9.65
N LYS A 40 0.06 0.03 9.17
CA LYS A 40 -1.02 -0.81 8.65
C LYS A 40 -0.90 -0.93 7.13
N LEU A 41 -1.10 -2.14 6.62
CA LEU A 41 -1.21 -2.39 5.18
C LEU A 41 -2.69 -2.49 4.79
N CYS A 42 -3.10 -1.75 3.76
CA CYS A 42 -4.48 -1.76 3.27
C CYS A 42 -4.53 -2.32 1.84
N TRP A 43 -5.32 -3.36 1.63
CA TRP A 43 -5.66 -3.88 0.31
C TRP A 43 -6.97 -3.28 -0.17
N PHE A 44 -6.98 -2.73 -1.37
CA PHE A 44 -8.17 -2.15 -1.98
C PHE A 44 -8.61 -3.00 -3.17
N ASP A 45 -9.90 -3.29 -3.22
CA ASP A 45 -10.55 -3.85 -4.41
C ASP A 45 -11.41 -2.74 -5.03
N MET A 46 -10.98 -2.27 -6.19
CA MET A 46 -11.47 -1.04 -6.81
C MET A 46 -12.81 -1.24 -7.54
N ASP A 47 -13.16 -2.49 -7.86
CA ASP A 47 -14.45 -2.81 -8.45
C ASP A 47 -15.50 -3.09 -7.35
N LEU A 48 -15.06 -3.41 -6.12
CA LEU A 48 -15.93 -3.64 -4.96
C LEU A 48 -16.25 -2.38 -4.14
N SER A 49 -15.23 -1.59 -3.75
CA SER A 49 -15.45 -0.44 -2.84
C SER A 49 -14.31 0.58 -2.86
N SER A 50 -14.61 1.83 -2.49
CA SER A 50 -13.59 2.84 -2.17
C SER A 50 -12.99 2.70 -0.77
N LYS A 51 -13.48 1.77 0.04
CA LYS A 51 -12.92 1.40 1.35
C LYS A 51 -11.93 0.24 1.20
N PRO A 52 -10.95 0.07 2.11
CA PRO A 52 -10.08 -1.09 2.11
C PRO A 52 -10.92 -2.37 2.16
N TYR A 53 -10.64 -3.31 1.25
CA TYR A 53 -11.19 -4.66 1.28
C TYR A 53 -10.65 -5.43 2.48
N LYS A 54 -9.34 -5.31 2.75
CA LYS A 54 -8.68 -5.93 3.90
C LYS A 54 -7.65 -4.99 4.50
N VAL A 55 -7.60 -4.94 5.83
CA VAL A 55 -6.55 -4.23 6.58
C VAL A 55 -5.70 -5.28 7.30
N LEU A 56 -4.40 -5.24 7.08
CA LEU A 56 -3.42 -6.16 7.64
C LEU A 56 -2.54 -5.40 8.64
N ARG A 57 -2.44 -5.94 9.85
CA ARG A 57 -1.53 -5.48 10.91
C ARG A 57 -0.37 -6.45 11.03
N SER A 58 0.47 -6.48 10.01
CA SER A 58 1.61 -7.41 9.98
C SER A 58 2.82 -6.87 10.74
N HIS A 59 2.96 -5.55 10.88
CA HIS A 59 4.14 -4.94 11.49
C HIS A 59 3.81 -4.21 12.79
N ASN A 60 4.81 -4.18 13.68
CA ASN A 60 4.75 -3.46 14.96
C ASN A 60 5.30 -2.02 14.83
N LYS A 61 6.00 -1.71 13.72
CA LYS A 61 6.43 -0.36 13.36
C LYS A 61 5.93 0.00 11.97
N TYR A 62 6.34 1.17 11.47
CA TYR A 62 5.87 1.73 10.20
C TYR A 62 6.25 0.85 9.01
N ILE A 63 5.33 0.69 8.07
CA ILE A 63 5.61 0.04 6.79
C ILE A 63 6.34 1.04 5.91
N THR A 64 7.53 0.65 5.46
CA THR A 64 8.42 1.48 4.64
C THR A 64 8.26 1.18 3.15
N ASN A 65 7.90 -0.05 2.80
CA ASN A 65 7.77 -0.46 1.40
C ASN A 65 6.74 -1.58 1.21
N VAL A 66 6.16 -1.65 0.02
CA VAL A 66 5.29 -2.74 -0.44
C VAL A 66 5.65 -3.05 -1.89
N ALA A 67 5.91 -4.32 -2.22
CA ALA A 67 6.31 -4.74 -3.56
C ALA A 67 5.54 -5.99 -4.01
N PHE A 68 5.11 -6.03 -5.26
CA PHE A 68 4.43 -7.18 -5.86
C PHE A 68 5.41 -7.96 -6.75
N HIS A 69 5.33 -9.29 -6.69
CA HIS A 69 6.03 -10.15 -7.63
C HIS A 69 5.36 -10.09 -9.02
N ARG A 70 6.16 -10.15 -10.09
CA ARG A 70 5.67 -9.90 -11.46
C ARG A 70 4.84 -11.04 -12.03
N ASN A 71 5.23 -12.29 -11.73
CA ASN A 71 4.67 -13.49 -12.37
C ASN A 71 3.89 -14.38 -11.42
N TYR A 72 3.97 -14.12 -10.12
CA TYR A 72 3.34 -14.95 -9.10
C TYR A 72 2.46 -14.05 -8.23
N PRO A 73 1.34 -14.57 -7.70
CA PRO A 73 0.47 -13.84 -6.79
C PRO A 73 1.14 -13.71 -5.41
N LEU A 74 2.27 -13.03 -5.37
CA LEU A 74 3.08 -12.79 -4.17
C LEU A 74 3.30 -11.29 -4.02
N PHE A 75 3.32 -10.83 -2.78
CA PHE A 75 3.76 -9.47 -2.46
C PHE A 75 4.45 -9.43 -1.11
N THR A 76 5.24 -8.40 -0.88
CA THR A 76 5.98 -8.18 0.35
C THR A 76 5.65 -6.84 0.96
N ALA A 77 5.55 -6.77 2.29
CA ALA A 77 5.53 -5.52 3.04
C ALA A 77 6.77 -5.48 3.95
N CYS A 78 7.51 -4.37 3.91
CA CYS A 78 8.72 -4.16 4.71
C CYS A 78 8.48 -3.08 5.75
N SER A 79 9.12 -3.19 6.92
CA SER A 79 8.92 -2.23 8.02
C SER A 79 10.21 -1.82 8.73
N ASP A 80 10.13 -0.69 9.42
CA ASP A 80 11.11 -0.25 10.41
C ASP A 80 11.30 -1.24 11.58
N ASP A 81 10.41 -2.23 11.76
CA ASP A 81 10.59 -3.32 12.75
C ASP A 81 11.61 -4.37 12.32
N SER A 82 12.34 -4.09 11.22
CA SER A 82 13.40 -4.93 10.66
C SER A 82 12.93 -6.27 10.14
N THR A 83 11.63 -6.40 9.85
CA THR A 83 11.04 -7.56 9.20
C THR A 83 10.46 -7.20 7.83
N ALA A 84 10.35 -8.22 6.98
CA ALA A 84 9.54 -8.17 5.77
C ALA A 84 8.56 -9.35 5.74
N TYR A 85 7.27 -9.06 5.66
CA TYR A 85 6.25 -10.10 5.49
C TYR A 85 6.09 -10.42 4.02
N VAL A 86 6.09 -11.71 3.71
CA VAL A 86 5.73 -12.25 2.39
C VAL A 86 4.28 -12.74 2.46
N PHE A 87 3.50 -12.37 1.47
CA PHE A 87 2.10 -12.75 1.34
C PHE A 87 1.84 -13.40 -0.01
N HIS A 88 0.89 -14.32 -0.03
CA HIS A 88 0.14 -14.67 -1.23
C HIS A 88 -0.99 -13.66 -1.41
N GLY A 89 -1.08 -13.04 -2.59
CA GLY A 89 -2.12 -12.09 -2.97
C GLY A 89 -2.63 -12.39 -4.37
N MET A 90 -3.71 -13.16 -4.46
CA MET A 90 -4.32 -13.57 -5.72
C MET A 90 -5.58 -12.76 -5.99
N VAL A 91 -5.66 -12.20 -7.20
CA VAL A 91 -6.89 -11.61 -7.74
C VAL A 91 -7.37 -12.54 -8.85
N TYR A 92 -8.63 -12.96 -8.76
CA TYR A 92 -9.21 -13.88 -9.73
C TYR A 92 -9.80 -13.11 -10.92
N SER A 93 -9.78 -13.73 -12.10
CA SER A 93 -10.42 -13.17 -13.29
C SER A 93 -11.95 -13.23 -13.22
N ASP A 94 -12.49 -14.15 -12.43
CA ASP A 94 -13.91 -14.22 -12.11
C ASP A 94 -14.24 -13.12 -11.08
N LEU A 95 -15.05 -12.15 -11.50
CA LEU A 95 -15.46 -11.00 -10.69
C LEU A 95 -16.32 -11.37 -9.48
N ASN A 96 -16.85 -12.60 -9.43
CA ASN A 96 -17.58 -13.10 -8.26
C ASN A 96 -16.66 -13.74 -7.21
N GLN A 97 -15.36 -13.84 -7.49
CA GLN A 97 -14.37 -14.40 -6.57
C GLN A 97 -13.58 -13.30 -5.88
N ASN A 98 -13.70 -13.26 -4.55
CA ASN A 98 -12.96 -12.33 -3.73
C ASN A 98 -11.44 -12.59 -3.80
N PRO A 99 -10.60 -11.55 -3.73
CA PRO A 99 -9.15 -11.73 -3.72
C PRO A 99 -8.68 -12.51 -2.47
N LEU A 100 -7.76 -13.45 -2.67
CA LEU A 100 -7.17 -14.26 -1.61
C LEU A 100 -5.88 -13.63 -1.11
N ILE A 101 -5.85 -13.25 0.16
CA ILE A 101 -4.69 -12.60 0.80
C ILE A 101 -4.30 -13.35 2.06
N VAL A 102 -3.14 -14.02 2.01
CA VAL A 102 -2.67 -14.95 3.05
C VAL A 102 -1.20 -14.66 3.38
N PRO A 103 -0.81 -14.49 4.65
CA PRO A 103 0.59 -14.40 5.04
C PRO A 103 1.28 -15.75 4.83
N LEU A 104 2.51 -15.72 4.31
CA LEU A 104 3.30 -16.93 4.04
C LEU A 104 4.50 -17.04 4.97
N GLU A 105 5.35 -16.02 4.99
CA GLU A 105 6.65 -16.06 5.66
C GLU A 105 7.00 -14.69 6.24
N ILE A 106 7.76 -14.68 7.34
CA ILE A 106 8.33 -13.45 7.91
C ILE A 106 9.85 -13.52 7.75
N LEU A 107 10.37 -12.66 6.88
CA LEU A 107 11.80 -12.57 6.64
C LEU A 107 12.44 -11.65 7.67
N HIS A 108 13.48 -12.19 8.31
CA HIS A 108 14.33 -11.50 9.27
C HIS A 108 15.74 -11.42 8.69
N GLY A 109 16.46 -10.33 8.95
CA GLY A 109 17.84 -10.20 8.45
C GLY A 109 18.43 -8.81 8.63
N HIS A 110 17.59 -7.78 8.69
CA HIS A 110 18.02 -6.46 9.11
C HIS A 110 18.15 -6.43 10.64
N ARG A 111 19.24 -5.86 11.14
CA ARG A 111 19.37 -5.57 12.57
C ARG A 111 18.56 -4.32 12.87
N ASP A 112 17.71 -4.39 13.89
CA ASP A 112 17.00 -3.22 14.40
C ASP A 112 18.02 -2.25 14.99
N THR A 113 18.35 -1.19 14.25
CA THR A 113 19.13 -0.09 14.80
C THR A 113 18.19 0.68 15.73
N ASN A 114 18.11 0.27 16.98
CA ASN A 114 17.41 0.96 18.08
C ASN A 114 18.06 2.31 18.45
N GLY A 115 18.47 3.10 17.45
CA GLY A 115 19.12 4.39 17.59
C GLY A 115 18.74 5.30 16.45
N ARG A 116 17.48 5.78 16.43
CA ARG A 116 17.17 6.99 15.68
C ARG A 116 17.85 8.16 16.38
N GLY A 117 19.03 8.53 15.87
CA GLY A 117 19.52 9.89 15.98
C GLY A 117 18.50 10.83 15.36
N PHE A 118 18.10 11.82 16.13
CA PHE A 118 17.19 12.90 15.76
C PHE A 118 17.76 13.70 14.59
N PHE A 119 16.90 14.02 13.60
CA PHE A 119 16.97 15.23 12.79
C PHE A 119 15.54 15.70 12.51
#